data_AF-A0A955G3U2-F1
#
_entry.id   AF-A0A955G3U2-F1
#
_cell.length_a   1.000
_cell.length_b   1.000
_cell.length_c   1.000
_cell.angle_alpha   90.00
_cell.angle_beta   90.00
_cell.angle_gamma   90.00
#
_symmetry.space_group_name_H-M   'P 1'
#
loop_
_entity.id
_entity.type
_entity.pdbx_description
1 polymer ?
#
loop_
_entity_poly.entity_id
_entity_poly.type
_entity_poly.pdbx_seq_one_letter_code
_entity_poly.pdbx_strand_id
1 'polypeptide(L)'
;MTACIKCGRQLKSHESIRDGIGPVCASRVKGKLEKKYTPDMFSTLPQHMGKDDVILERVNGVAATNVEHVWAYHSPTGFEWGYGGSGPADLALNILLRFGCSREEADQYHQKFKEDFVIQIPKEGGRISAEEIREWINTIIKGEDQC
;
A
#
# COMPACT_ATOMS: atom_id res chain seq x y z
N MET A 1 14.91 16.47 13.27
CA MET A 1 13.87 17.53 13.20
C MET A 1 12.79 17.19 14.20
N THR A 2 12.64 17.94 15.30
CA THR A 2 11.68 17.66 16.39
C THR A 2 10.37 18.43 16.19
N ALA A 3 9.86 18.46 14.96
CA ALA A 3 8.66 19.22 14.60
C ALA A 3 7.69 18.35 13.80
N CYS A 4 6.39 18.55 14.05
CA CYS A 4 5.32 17.87 13.37
C CYS A 4 5.35 18.20 11.88
N ILE A 5 5.52 17.19 11.03
CA ILE A 5 5.54 17.33 9.58
C ILE A 5 4.27 17.98 9.00
N LYS A 6 3.15 17.92 9.74
CA LYS A 6 1.85 18.43 9.29
C LYS A 6 1.55 19.86 9.70
N CYS A 7 1.98 20.28 10.89
CA CYS A 7 1.61 21.58 11.45
C CYS A 7 2.79 22.39 11.97
N GLY A 8 4.03 21.89 11.82
CA GLY A 8 5.26 22.54 12.24
C GLY A 8 5.46 22.66 13.76
N ARG A 9 4.51 22.21 14.58
CA ARG A 9 4.62 22.31 16.05
C ARG A 9 5.71 21.40 16.58
N GLN A 10 6.47 21.90 17.56
CA GLN A 10 7.48 21.10 18.25
C GLN A 10 6.86 19.90 18.95
N LEU A 11 7.50 18.75 18.76
CA LEU A 11 7.09 17.47 19.31
C LEU A 11 7.87 17.24 20.59
N LYS A 12 7.14 16.97 21.67
CA LYS A 12 7.71 16.83 23.02
C LYS A 12 7.78 15.39 23.49
N SER A 13 6.94 14.51 22.93
CA SER A 13 6.92 13.09 23.27
C SER A 13 7.86 12.33 22.35
N HIS A 14 8.65 11.42 22.93
CA HIS A 14 9.58 10.55 22.19
C HIS A 14 8.89 9.80 21.04
N GLU A 15 7.69 9.28 21.29
CA GLU A 15 6.86 8.61 20.28
C GLU A 15 6.50 9.52 19.10
N SER A 16 6.04 10.75 19.39
CA SER A 16 5.71 11.70 18.33
C SER A 16 6.94 12.15 17.56
N ILE A 17 8.10 12.32 18.23
CA ILE A 17 9.37 12.68 17.58
C ILE A 17 9.81 11.58 16.61
N ARG A 18 9.71 10.31 17.02
CA ARG A 18 9.98 9.15 16.17
C ARG A 18 9.08 9.15 14.93
N ASP A 19 7.79 9.34 15.14
CA ASP A 19 6.78 9.25 14.07
C ASP A 19 6.70 10.55 13.24
N GLY A 20 7.43 11.60 13.63
CA GLY A 20 7.47 12.90 12.97
C GLY A 20 6.14 13.67 12.98
N ILE A 21 5.09 13.17 13.62
CA ILE A 21 3.74 13.75 13.62
C ILE A 21 3.16 13.82 15.03
N GLY A 22 2.50 14.94 15.35
CA GLY A 22 1.90 15.15 16.66
C GLY A 22 0.59 14.37 16.83
N PRO A 23 0.23 13.96 18.06
CA PRO A 23 -0.91 13.08 18.32
C PRO A 23 -2.24 13.66 17.80
N VAL A 24 -2.45 14.97 17.97
CA VAL A 24 -3.66 15.65 17.45
C VAL A 24 -3.71 15.67 15.92
N CYS A 25 -2.56 15.81 15.26
CA CYS A 25 -2.49 15.77 13.80
C CYS A 25 -2.67 14.34 13.29
N ALA A 26 -2.10 13.35 13.99
CA ALA A 26 -2.30 11.94 13.72
C ALA A 26 -3.78 11.54 13.86
N SER A 27 -4.46 11.94 14.95
CA SER A 27 -5.90 11.67 15.14
C SER A 27 -6.79 12.33 14.09
N ARG A 28 -6.43 13.52 13.60
CA ARG A 28 -7.17 14.17 12.49
C ARG A 28 -6.91 13.52 11.13
N VAL A 29 -5.73 12.95 10.93
CA VAL A 29 -5.43 12.13 9.75
C VAL A 29 -6.22 10.83 9.83
N LYS A 30 -6.19 10.13 10.97
CA LYS A 30 -6.99 8.92 11.24
C LYS A 30 -8.49 9.17 11.05
N GLY A 31 -9.04 10.23 11.65
CA GLY A 31 -10.46 10.57 11.51
C GLY A 31 -10.87 11.06 10.11
N LYS A 32 -9.93 11.52 9.27
CA LYS A 32 -10.18 11.76 7.83
C LYS A 32 -10.11 10.48 7.00
N LEU A 33 -9.30 9.51 7.41
CA LEU A 33 -9.26 8.16 6.83
C LEU A 33 -10.59 7.43 7.10
N GLU A 34 -11.03 7.41 8.36
CA GLU A 34 -12.25 6.72 8.79
C GLU A 34 -13.53 7.32 8.17
N LYS A 35 -13.63 8.65 8.06
CA LYS A 35 -14.82 9.30 7.48
C LYS A 35 -14.95 9.18 5.97
N LYS A 36 -13.93 8.68 5.26
CA LYS A 36 -13.97 8.49 3.80
C LYS A 36 -14.39 7.06 3.40
N TYR A 37 -14.55 6.16 4.38
CA TYR A 37 -14.81 4.75 4.16
C TYR A 37 -15.98 4.31 5.04
N THR A 38 -17.12 4.00 4.44
CA THR A 38 -18.16 3.23 5.10
C THR A 38 -17.85 1.74 4.94
N PRO A 39 -18.18 0.88 5.92
CA PRO A 39 -18.10 -0.57 5.77
C PRO A 39 -18.80 -1.09 4.50
N ASP A 40 -19.81 -0.36 4.02
CA ASP A 40 -20.58 -0.64 2.81
C ASP A 40 -19.78 -0.45 1.50
N MET A 41 -18.63 0.22 1.52
CA MET A 41 -17.80 0.39 0.33
C MET A 41 -16.99 -0.88 -0.01
N PHE A 42 -16.86 -1.82 0.93
CA PHE A 42 -16.24 -3.13 0.70
C PHE A 42 -17.23 -4.14 0.10
N SER A 43 -18.55 -3.94 0.27
CA SER A 43 -19.59 -4.78 -0.33
C SER A 43 -19.84 -4.49 -1.82
N THR A 44 -19.31 -3.36 -2.31
CA THR A 44 -19.38 -2.92 -3.71
C THR A 44 -18.07 -3.11 -4.48
N LEU A 45 -17.00 -3.60 -3.83
CA LEU A 45 -15.78 -4.00 -4.53
C LEU A 45 -16.08 -5.21 -5.46
N PRO A 46 -15.66 -5.19 -6.73
CA PRO A 46 -15.97 -6.26 -7.68
C PRO A 46 -15.53 -7.63 -7.15
N GLN A 47 -16.40 -8.64 -7.32
CA GLN A 47 -16.21 -10.02 -6.86
C GLN A 47 -15.04 -10.78 -7.54
N HIS A 48 -14.16 -10.08 -8.26
CA HIS A 48 -12.99 -10.60 -8.97
C HIS A 48 -11.70 -10.43 -8.16
N MET A 49 -11.80 -10.55 -6.84
CA MET A 49 -10.69 -10.39 -5.90
C MET A 49 -9.53 -11.34 -6.26
N GLY A 50 -8.40 -10.76 -6.66
CA GLY A 50 -7.11 -11.40 -6.83
C GLY A 50 -7.11 -12.72 -7.60
N LYS A 51 -7.96 -12.92 -8.62
CA LYS A 51 -7.94 -14.16 -9.44
C LYS A 51 -6.88 -14.11 -10.53
N ASP A 52 -6.75 -12.94 -11.13
CA ASP A 52 -5.86 -12.69 -12.26
C ASP A 52 -4.50 -12.16 -11.81
N ASP A 53 -3.51 -12.42 -12.63
CA ASP A 53 -2.15 -11.97 -12.42
C ASP A 53 -2.04 -10.45 -12.55
N VAL A 54 -1.05 -9.88 -11.87
CA VAL A 54 -0.77 -8.45 -11.96
C VAL A 54 0.09 -8.21 -13.19
N ILE A 55 -0.44 -7.46 -14.13
CA ILE A 55 0.25 -7.05 -15.36
C ILE A 55 0.73 -5.62 -15.18
N LEU A 56 2.01 -5.41 -15.46
CA LEU A 56 2.70 -4.13 -15.35
C LEU A 56 3.33 -3.85 -16.71
N GLU A 57 2.97 -2.74 -17.35
CA GLU A 57 3.51 -2.37 -18.65
C GLU A 57 3.68 -0.86 -18.77
N ARG A 58 4.50 -0.42 -19.73
CA ARG A 58 4.60 1.00 -20.07
C ARG A 58 3.94 1.27 -21.41
N VAL A 59 2.81 1.96 -21.38
CA VAL A 59 2.14 2.45 -22.58
C VAL A 59 2.60 3.88 -22.84
N ASN A 60 3.35 4.08 -23.93
CA ASN A 60 3.96 5.38 -24.27
C ASN A 60 4.85 5.96 -23.14
N GLY A 61 5.54 5.09 -22.39
CA GLY A 61 6.39 5.47 -21.26
C GLY A 61 5.66 5.69 -19.94
N VAL A 62 4.32 5.68 -19.94
CA VAL A 62 3.48 5.80 -18.74
C VAL A 62 3.20 4.44 -18.15
N ALA A 63 3.34 4.31 -16.84
CA ALA A 63 3.01 3.09 -16.10
C ALA A 63 1.51 2.76 -16.21
N ALA A 64 1.20 1.58 -16.71
CA ALA A 64 -0.15 1.02 -16.83
C ALA A 64 -0.21 -0.36 -16.18
N THR A 65 -1.33 -0.65 -15.52
CA THR A 65 -1.56 -1.93 -14.86
C THR A 65 -3.04 -2.26 -14.77
N ASN A 66 -3.36 -3.54 -14.63
CA ASN A 66 -4.71 -4.02 -14.33
C ASN A 66 -5.10 -3.91 -12.84
N VAL A 67 -4.23 -3.32 -12.00
CA VAL A 67 -4.52 -3.04 -10.60
C VAL A 67 -5.24 -1.69 -10.48
N GLU A 68 -6.35 -1.68 -9.77
CA GLU A 68 -7.10 -0.46 -9.50
C GLU A 68 -6.41 0.36 -8.39
N HIS A 69 -6.33 1.68 -8.59
CA HIS A 69 -5.79 2.61 -7.58
C HIS A 69 -6.86 2.98 -6.56
N VAL A 70 -7.35 1.98 -5.83
CA VAL A 70 -8.39 2.14 -4.79
C VAL A 70 -7.90 3.04 -3.66
N TRP A 71 -6.60 2.98 -3.34
CA TRP A 71 -5.99 3.74 -2.27
C TRP A 71 -4.72 4.47 -2.69
N ALA A 72 -4.80 5.81 -2.78
CA ALA A 72 -3.65 6.68 -2.99
C ALA A 72 -3.12 7.23 -1.66
N TYR A 73 -2.14 6.54 -1.04
CA TYR A 73 -1.53 6.99 0.22
C TYR A 73 -0.21 7.72 -0.02
N HIS A 74 0.63 7.16 -0.88
CA HIS A 74 2.03 7.53 -1.00
C HIS A 74 2.35 8.28 -2.30
N SER A 75 1.56 8.10 -3.36
CA SER A 75 1.80 8.73 -4.66
C SER A 75 0.49 9.21 -5.31
N PRO A 76 0.18 10.53 -5.28
CA PRO A 76 -0.92 11.08 -6.05
C PRO A 76 -0.64 11.07 -7.57
N THR A 77 0.60 10.78 -7.98
CA THR A 77 1.04 10.77 -9.39
C THR A 77 0.87 9.41 -10.07
N GLY A 78 0.40 8.38 -9.35
CA GLY A 78 0.14 7.04 -9.89
C GLY A 78 1.12 5.97 -9.43
N PHE A 79 0.92 4.77 -9.96
CA PHE A 79 1.73 3.59 -9.69
C PHE A 79 3.05 3.58 -10.46
N GLU A 80 4.06 2.96 -9.87
CA GLU A 80 5.38 2.78 -10.45
C GLU A 80 6.00 1.47 -9.94
N TRP A 81 7.10 1.00 -10.53
CA TRP A 81 7.82 -0.22 -10.14
C TRP A 81 9.29 -0.18 -10.59
N GLY A 82 10.08 -1.18 -10.16
CA GLY A 82 11.49 -1.31 -10.56
C GLY A 82 12.46 -0.38 -9.82
N TYR A 83 12.04 0.23 -8.71
CA TYR A 83 12.88 1.01 -7.80
C TYR A 83 12.26 1.17 -6.41
N GLY A 84 13.06 1.57 -5.42
CA GLY A 84 12.57 1.89 -4.08
C GLY A 84 12.00 3.30 -3.99
N GLY A 85 10.67 3.45 -3.99
CA GLY A 85 10.02 4.75 -3.89
C GLY A 85 8.55 4.69 -3.46
N SER A 86 7.89 5.84 -3.45
CA SER A 86 6.49 5.98 -3.01
C SER A 86 5.47 5.41 -4.00
N GLY A 87 5.68 5.56 -5.31
CA GLY A 87 4.83 4.93 -6.34
C GLY A 87 4.82 3.39 -6.27
N PRO A 88 6.00 2.73 -6.17
CA PRO A 88 6.10 1.30 -5.90
C PRO A 88 5.46 0.85 -4.58
N ALA A 89 5.56 1.67 -3.53
CA ALA A 89 4.89 1.39 -2.26
C ALA A 89 3.36 1.46 -2.37
N ASP A 90 2.83 2.43 -3.13
CA ASP A 90 1.39 2.57 -3.37
C ASP A 90 0.86 1.40 -4.23
N LEU A 91 1.61 0.98 -5.24
CA LEU A 91 1.28 -0.19 -6.05
C LEU A 91 1.23 -1.47 -5.19
N ALA A 92 2.26 -1.71 -4.37
CA ALA A 92 2.29 -2.86 -3.46
C ALA A 92 1.07 -2.90 -2.53
N LEU A 93 0.70 -1.75 -1.97
CA LEU A 93 -0.46 -1.64 -1.09
C LEU A 93 -1.77 -2.01 -1.80
N ASN A 94 -1.97 -1.51 -3.03
CA ASN A 94 -3.20 -1.78 -3.78
C ASN A 94 -3.26 -3.22 -4.31
N ILE A 95 -2.11 -3.84 -4.57
CA ILE A 95 -2.06 -5.28 -4.87
C ILE A 95 -2.54 -6.07 -3.65
N LEU A 96 -2.04 -5.82 -2.44
CA LEU A 96 -2.47 -6.54 -1.25
C LEU A 96 -3.99 -6.38 -0.99
N LEU A 97 -4.52 -5.17 -1.12
CA LEU A 97 -5.97 -4.92 -1.02
C LEU A 97 -6.76 -5.70 -2.07
N ARG A 98 -6.29 -5.71 -3.33
CA ARG A 98 -6.92 -6.46 -4.43
C ARG A 98 -6.95 -7.97 -4.16
N PHE A 99 -5.98 -8.50 -3.43
CA PHE A 99 -5.87 -9.92 -3.09
C PHE A 99 -6.53 -10.29 -1.76
N GLY A 100 -7.32 -9.38 -1.18
CA GLY A 100 -8.19 -9.66 -0.05
C GLY A 100 -7.57 -9.43 1.32
N CYS A 101 -6.38 -8.82 1.39
CA CYS A 101 -5.88 -8.31 2.66
C CYS A 101 -6.77 -7.15 3.15
N SER A 102 -6.99 -7.11 4.46
CA SER A 102 -7.54 -5.95 5.14
C SER A 102 -6.63 -4.73 4.96
N ARG A 103 -7.15 -3.55 5.33
CA ARG A 103 -6.36 -2.32 5.25
C ARG A 103 -5.16 -2.37 6.18
N GLU A 104 -5.35 -2.91 7.37
CA GLU A 104 -4.34 -3.02 8.41
C GLU A 104 -3.20 -3.93 7.95
N GLU A 105 -3.53 -5.10 7.39
CA GLU A 105 -2.55 -6.00 6.79
C GLU A 105 -1.83 -5.35 5.62
N ALA A 106 -2.55 -4.71 4.70
CA ALA A 106 -1.93 -4.04 3.55
C ALA A 106 -0.98 -2.91 4.01
N ASP A 107 -1.38 -2.09 4.98
CA ASP A 107 -0.55 -1.01 5.53
C ASP A 107 0.68 -1.55 6.26
N GLN A 108 0.55 -2.66 6.99
CA GLN A 108 1.65 -3.31 7.68
C GLN A 108 2.67 -3.97 6.73
N TYR A 109 2.19 -4.65 5.69
CA TYR A 109 3.02 -5.56 4.88
C TYR A 109 3.41 -5.02 3.49
N HIS A 110 2.83 -3.91 3.00
CA HIS A 110 3.13 -3.38 1.66
C HIS A 110 4.61 -3.05 1.43
N GLN A 111 5.35 -2.60 2.45
CA GLN A 111 6.77 -2.28 2.29
C GLN A 111 7.60 -3.55 2.01
N LYS A 112 7.30 -4.64 2.71
CA LYS A 112 7.95 -5.95 2.49
C LYS A 112 7.54 -6.53 1.13
N PHE A 113 6.25 -6.52 0.81
CA PHE A 113 5.75 -6.97 -0.50
C PHE A 113 6.39 -6.19 -1.66
N LYS A 114 6.57 -4.87 -1.49
CA LYS A 114 7.25 -4.02 -2.46
C LYS A 114 8.70 -4.46 -2.71
N GLU A 115 9.44 -4.80 -1.65
CA GLU A 115 10.83 -5.26 -1.77
C GLU A 115 10.94 -6.62 -2.48
N ASP A 116 10.05 -7.54 -2.13
CA ASP A 116 10.04 -8.91 -2.64
C ASP A 116 9.60 -8.98 -4.11
N PHE A 117 8.60 -8.19 -4.51
CA PHE A 117 8.04 -8.23 -5.87
C PHE A 117 8.26 -6.94 -6.65
N VAL A 118 7.73 -5.81 -6.18
CA VAL A 118 7.55 -4.60 -7.00
C VAL A 118 8.87 -3.93 -7.39
N ILE A 119 9.90 -4.00 -6.55
CA ILE A 119 11.25 -3.50 -6.87
C ILE A 119 11.94 -4.40 -7.90
N GLN A 120 11.67 -5.71 -7.89
CA GLN A 120 12.34 -6.67 -8.75
C GLN A 120 11.82 -6.66 -10.19
N ILE A 121 10.66 -6.05 -10.43
CA ILE A 121 10.09 -5.92 -11.76
C ILE A 121 10.97 -5.01 -12.64
N PRO A 122 11.37 -5.44 -13.85
CA PRO A 122 12.06 -4.59 -14.79
C PRO A 122 11.30 -3.28 -15.05
N LYS A 123 12.03 -2.20 -15.32
CA LYS A 123 11.39 -0.88 -15.53
C LYS A 123 10.42 -0.88 -16.70
N GLU A 124 10.64 -1.74 -17.68
CA GLU A 124 9.83 -1.91 -18.88
C GLU A 124 8.46 -2.54 -18.56
N GLY A 125 8.34 -3.25 -17.45
CA GLY A 125 7.15 -3.98 -17.06
C GLY A 125 7.43 -5.45 -16.76
N GLY A 126 6.37 -6.18 -16.43
CA GLY A 126 6.42 -7.58 -16.08
C GLY A 126 5.06 -8.12 -15.64
N ARG A 127 5.08 -9.35 -15.15
CA ARG A 127 3.92 -10.06 -14.63
C ARG A 127 4.27 -10.59 -13.25
N ILE A 128 3.37 -10.42 -12.29
CA ILE A 128 3.43 -11.09 -10.98
C ILE A 128 2.29 -12.10 -10.94
N SER A 129 2.61 -13.38 -10.70
CA SER A 129 1.59 -14.43 -10.65
C SER A 129 0.63 -14.21 -9.49
N ALA A 130 -0.67 -14.38 -9.75
CA ALA A 130 -1.67 -14.37 -8.69
C ALA A 130 -1.44 -15.50 -7.67
N GLU A 131 -0.88 -16.62 -8.10
CA GLU A 131 -0.53 -17.75 -7.23
C GLU A 131 0.60 -17.35 -6.26
N GLU A 132 1.70 -16.80 -6.78
CA GLU A 132 2.84 -16.33 -5.97
C GLU A 132 2.42 -15.28 -4.94
N ILE A 133 1.52 -14.35 -5.31
CA ILE A 133 0.99 -13.34 -4.40
C ILE A 133 0.19 -13.99 -3.26
N ARG A 134 -0.68 -14.96 -3.57
CA ARG A 134 -1.48 -15.66 -2.56
C ARG A 134 -0.62 -16.50 -1.63
N GLU A 135 0.37 -17.20 -2.18
CA GLU A 135 1.34 -17.96 -1.39
C GLU A 135 2.08 -17.03 -0.44
N TRP A 136 2.61 -15.91 -0.95
CA TRP A 136 3.29 -14.92 -0.12
C TRP A 136 2.40 -14.39 1.00
N ILE A 137 1.13 -14.05 0.71
CA ILE A 137 0.17 -13.60 1.73
C ILE A 137 -0.05 -14.68 2.79
N ASN A 138 -0.25 -15.93 2.37
CA ASN A 138 -0.49 -17.02 3.32
C ASN A 138 0.76 -17.33 4.16
N THR A 139 1.96 -17.22 3.61
CA THR A 139 3.21 -17.49 4.35
C THR A 139 3.60 -16.34 5.27
N ILE A 140 3.49 -15.10 4.81
CA ILE A 140 4.01 -13.93 5.53
C ILE A 140 2.98 -13.32 6.47
N ILE A 141 1.71 -13.27 6.07
CA ILE A 141 0.66 -12.62 6.88
C ILE A 141 -0.03 -13.66 7.76
N LYS A 142 -0.47 -14.79 7.19
CA LYS A 142 -1.20 -15.83 7.93
C LYS A 142 -0.29 -16.87 8.60
N GLY A 143 1.00 -16.90 8.25
CA GLY A 143 1.99 -17.77 8.88
C GLY A 143 2.46 -17.26 10.24
N GLU A 144 2.24 -15.98 10.58
CA GLU A 144 2.62 -15.41 11.88
C GLU A 144 1.62 -15.72 13.01
N ASP A 145 0.40 -16.17 12.71
CA ASP A 145 -0.61 -16.60 13.69
C ASP A 145 -0.34 -17.99 14.31
N GLN A 146 0.74 -18.69 13.92
CA GLN A 146 1.06 -20.04 14.40
C GLN A 146 2.20 -20.12 15.43
N CYS A 147 2.58 -19.00 16.06
CA CYS A 147 3.61 -18.98 17.12
C CYS A 147 3.07 -18.53 18.48
#